data_AF-A0A419J425-F1
#
_entry.id   AF-A0A419J425-F1
#
_cell.length_a   1.000
_cell.length_b   1.000
_cell.length_c   1.000
_cell.angle_alpha   90.00
_cell.angle_beta   90.00
_cell.angle_gamma   90.00
#
_symmetry.space_group_name_H-M   'P 1'
#
loop_
_entity.id
_entity.type
_entity.pdbx_description
1 polymer ?
#
loop_
_entity_poly.entity_id
_entity_poly.type
_entity_poly.pdbx_seq_one_letter_code
_entity_poly.pdbx_strand_id
1 'polypeptide(L)'
;MEDSDDPVVEEKDVPSFNIIEEKIKAIDNTIIIYRVYYFFSSRIFRFQLIKKDKMCMIEFSRNLLESLRKDGTAAEQQLMRILDLNIENADCWNAFEG
;
A
#
# COMPACT_ATOMS: atom_id res chain seq x y z
N MET A 1 -6.79 -26.15 6.45
CA MET A 1 -7.09 -25.52 7.74
C MET A 1 -6.19 -24.31 7.79
N GLU A 2 -6.64 -23.23 7.14
CA GLU A 2 -7.39 -22.12 7.80
C GLU A 2 -6.44 -21.51 8.84
N ASP A 3 -5.83 -20.36 8.59
CA ASP A 3 -6.50 -19.08 8.42
C ASP A 3 -6.01 -18.27 7.19
N SER A 4 -6.90 -17.99 6.23
CA SER A 4 -6.71 -16.93 5.23
C SER A 4 -7.59 -15.72 5.57
N ASP A 5 -7.56 -15.31 6.83
CA ASP A 5 -8.16 -14.04 7.24
C ASP A 5 -7.03 -13.19 7.84
N ASP A 6 -6.07 -12.81 6.99
CA ASP A 6 -5.20 -11.69 7.33
C ASP A 6 -6.11 -10.51 7.62
N PRO A 7 -6.15 -9.99 8.86
CA PRO A 7 -7.20 -9.07 9.24
C PRO A 7 -7.08 -7.80 8.42
N VAL A 8 -8.22 -7.41 7.83
CA VAL A 8 -8.38 -6.07 7.28
C VAL A 8 -8.19 -5.09 8.42
N VAL A 9 -7.28 -4.14 8.25
CA VAL A 9 -7.00 -3.10 9.24
C VAL A 9 -7.62 -1.79 8.79
N GLU A 10 -8.04 -0.98 9.76
CA GLU A 10 -8.52 0.37 9.48
C GLU A 10 -7.35 1.30 9.17
N GLU A 11 -7.61 2.36 8.39
CA GLU A 11 -6.61 3.36 7.99
C GLU A 11 -5.86 3.96 9.19
N LYS A 12 -6.54 4.11 10.33
CA LYS A 12 -5.98 4.63 11.59
C LYS A 12 -4.93 3.72 12.22
N ASP A 13 -4.98 2.42 11.93
CA ASP A 13 -4.08 1.41 12.49
C ASP A 13 -2.82 1.23 11.63
N VAL A 14 -2.81 1.84 10.44
CA VAL A 14 -1.69 1.78 9.49
C VAL A 14 -0.72 2.93 9.76
N PRO A 15 0.56 2.65 10.09
CA PRO A 15 1.53 3.69 10.30
C PRO A 15 1.68 4.55 9.05
N SER A 16 1.65 5.87 9.24
CA SER A 16 1.88 6.83 8.14
C SER A 16 0.91 6.68 6.95
N PHE A 17 -0.30 6.14 7.18
CA PHE A 17 -1.31 5.96 6.13
C PHE A 17 -1.52 7.21 5.28
N ASN A 18 -1.74 8.36 5.91
CA ASN A 18 -1.97 9.63 5.22
C ASN A 18 -0.83 9.98 4.26
N ILE A 19 0.43 9.74 4.66
CA ILE A 19 1.59 10.02 3.80
C ILE A 19 1.51 9.13 2.55
N ILE A 20 1.25 7.84 2.73
CA ILE A 20 1.13 6.87 1.62
C ILE A 20 -0.02 7.29 0.69
N GLU A 21 -1.17 7.64 1.26
CA GLU A 21 -2.34 8.08 0.50
C GLU A 21 -2.04 9.35 -0.32
N GLU A 22 -1.42 10.37 0.29
CA GLU A 22 -1.01 11.59 -0.40
C GLU A 22 -0.02 11.30 -1.53
N LYS A 23 0.95 10.43 -1.29
CA LYS A 23 1.94 10.03 -2.30
C LYS A 23 1.29 9.28 -3.47
N ILE A 24 0.36 8.35 -3.20
CA ILE A 24 -0.40 7.64 -4.24
C ILE A 24 -1.22 8.63 -5.07
N LYS A 25 -1.96 9.53 -4.41
CA LYS A 25 -2.77 10.57 -5.08
C LYS A 25 -1.93 11.57 -5.88
N ALA A 26 -0.69 11.82 -5.46
CA ALA A 26 0.25 12.67 -6.19
C ALA A 26 0.74 12.03 -7.49
N ILE A 27 0.88 10.70 -7.52
CA ILE A 27 1.21 9.95 -8.73
C ILE A 27 -0.01 9.88 -9.65
N ASP A 28 -1.16 9.47 -9.11
CA ASP A 28 -2.42 9.42 -9.82
C ASP A 28 -3.60 9.58 -8.85
N ASN A 29 -4.32 10.68 -9.00
CA ASN A 29 -5.44 11.04 -8.14
C ASN A 29 -6.71 10.21 -8.35
N THR A 30 -6.74 9.33 -9.35
CA THR A 30 -7.84 8.41 -9.63
C THR A 30 -7.70 7.07 -8.90
N ILE A 31 -6.55 6.82 -8.27
CA ILE A 31 -6.30 5.62 -7.48
C ILE A 31 -6.96 5.75 -6.11
N ILE A 32 -7.65 4.69 -5.69
CA ILE A 32 -8.30 4.58 -4.39
C ILE A 32 -7.65 3.43 -3.62
N ILE A 33 -7.30 3.65 -2.36
CA ILE A 33 -6.93 2.57 -1.43
C ILE A 33 -8.25 1.92 -0.99
N TYR A 34 -8.51 0.69 -1.44
CA TYR A 34 -9.76 -0.01 -1.15
C TYR A 34 -9.73 -0.73 0.19
N ARG A 35 -8.66 -1.50 0.44
CA ARG A 35 -8.46 -2.27 1.67
C ARG A 35 -6.98 -2.33 2.02
N VAL A 36 -6.70 -2.43 3.31
CA VAL A 36 -5.36 -2.71 3.82
C VAL A 36 -5.42 -3.96 4.68
N TYR A 37 -4.51 -4.89 4.44
CA TYR A 37 -4.35 -6.12 5.22
C TYR A 37 -3.05 -6.05 6.00
N TYR A 38 -3.03 -6.59 7.22
CA TYR A 38 -1.80 -6.70 8.00
C TYR A 38 -1.39 -8.14 8.24
N PHE A 39 -0.26 -8.52 7.66
CA PHE A 39 0.36 -9.83 7.80
C PHE A 39 1.27 -9.82 9.04
N PHE A 40 0.75 -10.27 10.19
CA PHE A 40 1.50 -10.31 11.45
C PHE A 40 2.79 -11.13 11.35
N SER A 41 2.74 -12.28 10.67
CA SER A 41 3.88 -13.20 10.50
C SER A 41 5.08 -12.53 9.83
N SER A 42 4.82 -11.68 8.84
CA SER A 42 5.86 -11.01 8.04
C SER A 42 6.04 -9.53 8.40
N ARG A 43 5.17 -8.99 9.27
CA ARG A 43 5.06 -7.55 9.59
C ARG A 43 4.93 -6.68 8.34
N ILE A 44 4.06 -7.08 7.41
CA ILE A 44 3.81 -6.40 6.14
C ILE A 44 2.38 -5.87 6.11
N PHE A 45 2.20 -4.65 5.62
CA PHE A 45 0.92 -4.11 5.22
C PHE A 45 0.75 -4.28 3.72
N ARG A 46 -0.34 -4.92 3.29
CA ARG A 46 -0.71 -5.05 1.88
C ARG A 46 -1.84 -4.10 1.56
N PHE A 47 -1.61 -3.21 0.62
CA PHE A 47 -2.55 -2.20 0.14
C PHE A 47 -3.17 -2.70 -1.15
N GLN A 48 -4.49 -2.81 -1.14
CA GLN A 48 -5.28 -3.10 -2.32
C GLN A 48 -5.71 -1.77 -2.94
N LEU A 49 -5.13 -1.43 -4.07
CA LEU A 49 -5.40 -0.21 -4.83
C LEU A 49 -6.36 -0.52 -5.97
N ILE A 50 -7.33 0.38 -6.19
CA ILE A 50 -8.28 0.29 -7.31
C ILE A 50 -8.11 1.52 -8.19
N LYS A 51 -8.10 1.29 -9.51
CA LYS A 51 -8.12 2.33 -10.54
C LYS A 51 -9.06 1.88 -11.65
N LYS A 52 -10.20 2.55 -11.79
CA LYS A 52 -11.30 2.12 -12.68
C LYS A 52 -11.69 0.66 -12.33
N ASP A 53 -11.68 -0.24 -13.32
CA ASP A 53 -11.98 -1.67 -13.16
C ASP A 53 -10.74 -2.54 -12.94
N LYS A 54 -9.62 -1.94 -12.50
CA LYS A 54 -8.35 -2.63 -12.27
C LYS A 54 -7.92 -2.56 -10.81
N MET A 55 -7.25 -3.61 -10.37
CA MET A 55 -6.69 -3.77 -9.04
C MET A 55 -5.17 -3.89 -9.09
N CYS A 56 -4.48 -3.27 -8.14
CA CYS A 56 -3.05 -3.44 -7.91
C CYS A 56 -2.82 -3.72 -6.42
N MET A 57 -1.98 -4.70 -6.09
CA MET A 57 -1.62 -5.01 -4.70
C MET A 57 -0.18 -4.58 -4.46
N ILE A 58 0.02 -3.73 -3.45
CA ILE A 58 1.35 -3.25 -3.08
C ILE A 58 1.61 -3.60 -1.63
N GLU A 59 2.83 -4.06 -1.34
CA GLU A 59 3.25 -4.48 -0.01
C GLU A 59 4.28 -3.54 0.56
N PHE A 60 4.08 -3.11 1.81
CA PHE A 60 5.02 -2.29 2.55
C PHE A 60 5.35 -2.95 3.88
N SER A 61 6.63 -3.03 4.20
CA SER A 61 7.04 -3.48 5.54
C SER A 61 6.61 -2.46 6.60
N ARG A 62 6.18 -2.93 7.77
CA ARG A 62 5.82 -2.07 8.91
C ARG A 62 6.96 -1.13 9.29
N ASN A 63 8.20 -1.62 9.25
CA ASN A 63 9.38 -0.81 9.57
C ASN A 63 9.51 0.39 8.64
N LEU A 64 9.30 0.20 7.33
CA LEU A 64 9.32 1.30 6.36
C LEU A 64 8.26 2.35 6.74
N LEU A 65 7.03 1.91 7.02
CA LEU A 65 5.93 2.80 7.35
C LEU A 65 6.14 3.57 8.66
N GLU A 66 6.70 2.91 9.67
CA GLU A 66 7.07 3.56 10.94
C GLU A 66 8.23 4.54 10.77
N SER A 67 9.20 4.23 9.89
CA SER A 67 10.32 5.11 9.58
C SER A 67 9.92 6.39 8.85
N LEU A 68 8.85 6.38 8.05
CA LEU A 68 8.32 7.59 7.39
C LEU A 68 7.97 8.72 8.38
N ARG A 69 7.61 8.38 9.63
CA ARG A 69 7.34 9.37 10.69
C ARG A 69 8.59 9.93 11.38
N LYS A 70 9.73 9.26 11.24
CA LYS A 70 10.96 9.54 12.02
C LYS A 70 12.10 10.07 11.16
N ASP A 71 12.33 9.45 10.01
CA ASP A 71 13.41 9.75 9.07
C ASP A 71 12.81 9.94 7.68
N GLY A 72 12.30 11.16 7.42
CA GLY A 72 11.50 11.45 6.23
C GLY A 72 12.23 11.16 4.92
N THR A 73 13.50 11.51 4.77
CA THR A 73 14.12 11.54 3.43
C THR A 73 14.40 10.16 2.83
N ALA A 74 14.98 9.23 3.60
CA ALA A 74 15.36 7.91 3.07
C ALA A 74 14.14 6.98 2.94
N ALA A 75 13.26 6.99 3.95
CA ALA A 75 12.04 6.20 3.92
C ALA A 75 11.07 6.68 2.84
N GLU A 76 10.94 8.00 2.63
CA GLU A 76 10.10 8.52 1.53
C GLU A 76 10.67 8.16 0.17
N GLN A 77 12.00 8.22 -0.02
CA GLN A 77 12.61 7.80 -1.29
C GLN A 77 12.36 6.30 -1.57
N GLN A 78 12.41 5.46 -0.53
CA GLN A 78 12.10 4.05 -0.69
C GLN A 78 10.62 3.82 -0.97
N LEU A 79 9.71 4.54 -0.31
CA LEU A 79 8.28 4.52 -0.58
C LEU A 79 7.99 4.91 -2.03
N MET A 80 8.55 6.04 -2.49
CA MET A 80 8.43 6.52 -3.88
C MET A 80 8.86 5.45 -4.87
N ARG A 81 10.05 4.84 -4.68
CA ARG A 81 10.53 3.78 -5.57
C ARG A 81 9.57 2.60 -5.66
N ILE A 82 9.00 2.15 -4.54
CA ILE A 82 8.03 1.05 -4.55
C ILE A 82 6.76 1.48 -5.29
N LEU A 83 6.27 2.69 -5.04
CA LEU A 83 5.08 3.21 -5.69
C LEU A 83 5.30 3.36 -7.20
N ASP A 84 6.38 3.98 -7.65
CA ASP A 84 6.71 4.14 -9.07
C ASP A 84 6.81 2.77 -9.77
N LEU A 85 7.55 1.83 -9.17
CA LEU A 85 7.74 0.47 -9.73
C LEU A 85 6.43 -0.31 -9.89
N ASN A 86 5.41 -0.06 -9.06
CA ASN A 86 4.16 -0.81 -9.10
C ASN A 86 3.04 -0.04 -9.80
N ILE A 87 2.87 1.26 -9.50
CA ILE A 87 1.77 2.09 -10.03
C ILE A 87 2.01 2.44 -11.50
N GLU A 88 3.24 2.77 -11.90
CA GLU A 88 3.55 3.04 -13.31
C GLU A 88 3.62 1.76 -14.14
N ASN A 89 3.85 0.61 -13.49
CA ASN A 89 3.91 -0.67 -14.17
C ASN A 89 2.50 -1.21 -14.46
N ALA A 90 2.18 -1.35 -15.75
CA ALA A 90 0.91 -1.88 -16.21
C ALA A 90 0.62 -3.31 -15.70
N ASP A 91 1.66 -4.11 -15.43
CA ASP A 91 1.53 -5.48 -14.90
C ASP A 91 0.95 -5.53 -13.47
N CYS A 92 1.06 -4.45 -12.69
CA CYS A 92 0.42 -4.44 -11.36
C CYS A 92 -1.10 -4.40 -11.48
N TRP A 93 -1.61 -3.71 -12.52
CA TRP A 93 -3.04 -3.42 -12.69
C TRP A 93 -3.76 -4.57 -13.40
N ASN A 94 -4.15 -5.56 -12.61
CA ASN A 94 -4.91 -6.72 -13.04
C ASN A 94 -6.41 -6.42 -13.08
N ALA A 95 -7.20 -7.22 -13.80
CA ALA A 95 -8.65 -7.09 -13.78
C ALA A 95 -9.15 -7.26 -12.33
N PHE A 96 -10.02 -6.35 -11.88
CA PHE A 96 -10.64 -6.46 -10.58
C PHE A 96 -11.67 -7.60 -10.61
N GLU A 97 -11.25 -8.80 -10.20
CA GLU A 97 -12.18 -9.91 -9.91
C GLU A 97 -12.67 -9.74 -8.46
N GLY A 98 -13.60 -8.81 -8.26
CA GLY A 98 -14.29 -8.60 -6.98
C GLY A 98 -15.67 -9.21 -6.95
#